data_AF-A0A531KYX0-F1
#
_entry.id   AF-A0A531KYX0-F1
#
_cell.length_a   1.000
_cell.length_b   1.000
_cell.length_c   1.000
_cell.angle_alpha   90.00
_cell.angle_beta   90.00
_cell.angle_gamma   90.00
#
_symmetry.space_group_name_H-M   'P 1'
#
loop_
_entity.id
_entity.type
_entity.pdbx_description
1 polymer ?
#
loop_
_entity_poly.entity_id
_entity_poly.type
_entity_poly.pdbx_seq_one_letter_code
_entity_poly.pdbx_strand_id
1 'polypeptide(L)'
;YEPAARRADVSFVTLDDYRRFRDIGLRSLLPDGGTRPGARDRNGIRNALFSDLLVTTGLRLEEASSLFTSDLVFPDQRQGRQVWLDLPDAQTKGDRGRQILIPARLLEQVRAYVDVERAHAVAKFQQRSAWQSIDRPIFVHRERHAARLRLLDGGDIALDLLGPEERCRIIACDSDSTPCEPAVLWLSEIGMPVQPNSWEVIFARASSRCRSFGFDISISPHQLRHTFAVHMLAMLIQHRLRDAALPAGPMEGYRQVLGDPLQQVQRLLGHASLTTTYIYLDHIATRADTVDAAVEELLGLLPSETTL
;
A
#
# COMPACT_ATOMS: atom_id res chain seq x y z
N TYR A 1 1.88 -27.88 -31.40
CA TYR A 1 2.44 -28.27 -30.09
C TYR A 1 3.16 -27.03 -29.57
N GLU A 2 2.40 -26.13 -28.93
CA GLU A 2 2.98 -24.92 -28.34
C GLU A 2 3.68 -25.30 -27.03
N PRO A 3 4.89 -24.81 -26.77
CA PRO A 3 5.57 -25.07 -25.52
C PRO A 3 4.78 -24.40 -24.40
N ALA A 4 4.32 -25.21 -23.45
CA ALA A 4 3.76 -24.75 -22.19
C ALA A 4 4.66 -23.66 -21.59
N ALA A 5 4.13 -22.45 -21.51
CA ALA A 5 4.76 -21.35 -20.80
C ALA A 5 5.20 -21.86 -19.42
N ARG A 6 6.50 -21.70 -19.10
CA ARG A 6 7.04 -22.00 -17.77
C ARG A 6 6.10 -21.39 -16.73
N ARG A 7 5.45 -22.24 -15.92
CA ARG A 7 4.66 -21.83 -14.75
C ARG A 7 5.52 -20.85 -13.95
N ALA A 8 5.12 -19.59 -13.92
CA ALA A 8 5.82 -18.58 -13.13
C ALA A 8 5.68 -18.95 -11.65
N ASP A 9 6.79 -19.30 -11.02
CA ASP A 9 6.85 -19.61 -9.60
C ASP A 9 6.60 -18.31 -8.83
N VAL A 10 5.44 -18.19 -8.17
CA VAL A 10 5.06 -16.96 -7.47
C VAL A 10 5.84 -16.88 -6.18
N SER A 11 6.85 -16.03 -6.14
CA SER A 11 7.60 -15.76 -4.91
C SER A 11 6.79 -14.85 -4.00
N PHE A 12 6.49 -15.32 -2.79
CA PHE A 12 5.95 -14.53 -1.68
C PHE A 12 6.89 -14.62 -0.48
N VAL A 13 6.74 -13.71 0.48
CA VAL A 13 7.65 -13.53 1.61
C VAL A 13 7.03 -14.12 2.88
N THR A 14 7.85 -14.72 3.74
CA THR A 14 7.43 -15.02 5.11
C THR A 14 7.24 -13.73 5.91
N LEU A 15 6.35 -13.73 6.90
CA LEU A 15 6.12 -12.54 7.72
C LEU A 15 7.35 -12.19 8.57
N ASP A 16 8.16 -13.18 8.96
CA ASP A 16 9.41 -12.95 9.69
C ASP A 16 10.49 -12.29 8.83
N ASP A 17 10.66 -12.74 7.59
CA ASP A 17 11.60 -12.08 6.67
C ASP A 17 11.11 -10.68 6.31
N TYR A 18 9.79 -10.49 6.20
CA TYR A 18 9.21 -9.17 6.04
C TYR A 18 9.49 -8.25 7.25
N ARG A 19 9.30 -8.72 8.49
CA ARG A 19 9.63 -7.96 9.71
C ARG A 19 11.10 -7.54 9.73
N ARG A 20 12.02 -8.48 9.44
CA ARG A 20 13.45 -8.18 9.33
C ARG A 20 13.74 -7.18 8.22
N PHE A 21 13.13 -7.34 7.05
CA PHE A 21 13.28 -6.41 5.94
C PHE A 21 12.80 -5.00 6.28
N ARG A 22 11.66 -4.89 6.94
CA ARG A 22 11.10 -3.60 7.35
C ARG A 22 12.01 -2.93 8.38
N ASP A 23 12.35 -3.64 9.44
CA ASP A 23 13.05 -3.06 10.59
C ASP A 23 14.54 -2.83 10.30
N ILE A 24 15.25 -3.82 9.78
CA ILE A 24 16.67 -3.70 9.42
C ILE A 24 16.82 -2.98 8.09
N GLY A 25 16.06 -3.41 7.07
CA GLY A 25 16.21 -2.94 5.71
C GLY A 25 15.65 -1.54 5.50
N LEU A 26 14.40 -1.26 5.86
CA LEU A 26 13.74 0.02 5.55
C LEU A 26 13.93 1.09 6.63
N ARG A 27 13.97 0.70 7.91
CA ARG A 27 14.18 1.59 9.07
C ARG A 27 15.63 1.67 9.55
N SER A 28 16.55 0.98 8.86
CA SER A 28 17.98 0.94 9.15
C SER A 28 18.32 0.63 10.62
N LEU A 29 17.48 -0.16 11.29
CA LEU A 29 17.79 -0.68 12.63
C LEU A 29 18.88 -1.75 12.55
N LEU A 30 19.56 -1.95 13.65
CA LEU A 30 20.43 -3.10 13.84
C LEU A 30 19.58 -4.36 14.09
N PRO A 31 20.14 -5.57 13.88
CA PRO A 31 19.41 -6.82 14.11
C PRO A 31 18.91 -7.00 15.56
N ASP A 32 19.52 -6.32 16.53
CA ASP A 32 19.12 -6.28 17.94
C ASP A 32 18.01 -5.25 18.23
N GLY A 33 17.52 -4.55 17.20
CA GLY A 33 16.51 -3.48 17.31
C GLY A 33 17.09 -2.11 17.66
N GLY A 34 18.40 -2.02 17.92
CA GLY A 34 19.08 -0.76 18.20
C GLY A 34 19.13 0.17 16.99
N THR A 35 19.31 1.47 17.24
CA THR A 35 19.57 2.43 16.16
C THR A 35 21.00 2.24 15.65
N ARG A 36 21.17 2.24 14.32
CA ARG A 36 22.51 2.15 13.74
C ARG A 36 23.28 3.48 13.96
N PRO A 37 24.49 3.45 14.54
CA PRO A 37 25.31 4.65 14.72
C PRO A 37 25.58 5.34 13.38
N GLY A 38 25.35 6.66 13.32
CA GLY A 38 25.56 7.46 12.11
C GLY A 38 24.50 7.27 11.02
N ALA A 39 23.47 6.44 11.24
CA ALA A 39 22.35 6.34 10.31
C ALA A 39 21.56 7.65 10.30
N ARG A 40 21.56 8.32 9.15
CA ARG A 40 20.61 9.38 8.83
C ARG A 40 19.41 8.73 8.17
N ASP A 41 18.58 8.02 8.94
CA ASP A 41 17.40 7.41 8.36
C ASP A 41 16.28 8.45 8.21
N ARG A 42 16.42 9.28 7.18
CA ARG A 42 15.59 10.46 6.98
C ARG A 42 14.21 10.14 6.40
N ASN A 43 14.02 8.92 5.89
CA ASN A 43 12.73 8.46 5.39
C ASN A 43 12.34 7.06 5.87
N GLY A 44 12.86 6.62 7.02
CA GLY A 44 12.67 5.26 7.52
C GLY A 44 11.20 4.95 7.81
N ILE A 45 10.45 5.93 8.36
CA ILE A 45 9.02 5.78 8.65
C ILE A 45 8.24 5.68 7.35
N ARG A 46 8.46 6.60 6.40
CA ARG A 46 7.80 6.55 5.07
C ARG A 46 8.06 5.24 4.34
N ASN A 47 9.32 4.78 4.34
CA ASN A 47 9.70 3.57 3.62
C ASN A 47 9.03 2.33 4.22
N ALA A 48 9.08 2.19 5.55
CA ALA A 48 8.40 1.10 6.25
C ALA A 48 6.90 1.14 6.01
N LEU A 49 6.28 2.30 6.18
CA LEU A 49 4.84 2.48 6.01
C LEU A 49 4.36 2.19 4.58
N PHE A 50 5.14 2.57 3.55
CA PHE A 50 4.83 2.22 2.17
C PHE A 50 4.85 0.69 1.97
N SER A 51 5.81 0.00 2.58
CA SER A 51 5.85 -1.46 2.53
C SER A 51 4.71 -2.12 3.31
N ASP A 52 4.34 -1.56 4.48
CA ASP A 52 3.23 -2.04 5.31
C ASP A 52 1.92 -1.89 4.52
N LEU A 53 1.74 -0.78 3.79
CA LEU A 53 0.60 -0.58 2.89
C LEU A 53 0.54 -1.68 1.83
N LEU A 54 1.64 -2.00 1.15
CA LEU A 54 1.65 -3.01 0.09
C LEU A 54 1.31 -4.41 0.60
N VAL A 55 1.93 -4.83 1.72
CA VAL A 55 1.73 -6.19 2.26
C VAL A 55 0.35 -6.36 2.91
N THR A 56 -0.29 -5.28 3.36
CA THR A 56 -1.62 -5.32 4.01
C THR A 56 -2.79 -5.09 3.08
N THR A 57 -2.58 -4.49 1.90
CA THR A 57 -3.66 -4.16 0.95
C THR A 57 -3.53 -4.81 -0.42
N GLY A 58 -2.34 -5.30 -0.77
CA GLY A 58 -2.07 -5.90 -2.08
C GLY A 58 -2.11 -4.93 -3.25
N LEU A 59 -2.01 -3.61 -3.01
CA LEU A 59 -1.94 -2.61 -4.06
C LEU A 59 -0.79 -2.88 -5.05
N ARG A 60 -0.96 -2.48 -6.31
CA ARG A 60 0.16 -2.41 -7.27
C ARG A 60 1.08 -1.25 -6.87
N LEU A 61 2.33 -1.32 -7.31
CA LEU A 61 3.33 -0.29 -7.02
C LEU A 61 2.87 1.11 -7.46
N GLU A 62 2.35 1.25 -8.68
CA GLU A 62 1.85 2.53 -9.22
C GLU A 62 0.63 3.05 -8.45
N GLU A 63 -0.32 2.16 -8.14
CA GLU A 63 -1.53 2.47 -7.37
C GLU A 63 -1.14 3.02 -5.98
N ALA A 64 -0.28 2.30 -5.25
CA ALA A 64 0.19 2.71 -3.93
C ALA A 64 1.01 4.01 -3.98
N SER A 65 1.83 4.20 -5.03
CA SER A 65 2.71 5.37 -5.16
C SER A 65 1.94 6.67 -5.42
N SER A 66 0.76 6.59 -6.01
CA SER A 66 -0.01 7.76 -6.45
C SER A 66 -1.16 8.15 -5.50
N LEU A 67 -1.28 7.49 -4.34
CA LEU A 67 -2.26 7.86 -3.32
C LEU A 67 -2.05 9.30 -2.84
N PHE A 68 -3.14 10.06 -2.70
CA PHE A 68 -3.15 11.38 -2.08
C PHE A 68 -3.19 11.25 -0.57
N THR A 69 -2.69 12.28 0.12
CA THR A 69 -2.80 12.37 1.59
C THR A 69 -4.24 12.20 2.06
N SER A 70 -5.17 12.83 1.36
CA SER A 70 -6.61 12.83 1.65
C SER A 70 -7.37 11.59 1.17
N ASP A 71 -6.71 10.67 0.46
CA ASP A 71 -7.29 9.34 0.23
C ASP A 71 -7.25 8.51 1.52
N LEU A 72 -6.28 8.78 2.41
CA LEU A 72 -6.02 7.99 3.61
C LEU A 72 -6.18 8.78 4.91
N VAL A 73 -6.09 10.11 4.87
CA VAL A 73 -6.33 11.00 6.00
C VAL A 73 -7.70 11.64 5.87
N PHE A 74 -8.64 11.12 6.65
CA PHE A 74 -10.01 11.60 6.70
C PHE A 74 -10.21 12.64 7.81
N PRO A 75 -11.05 13.68 7.59
CA PRO A 75 -11.45 14.63 8.62
C PRO A 75 -12.14 13.92 9.80
N ASP A 76 -13.04 12.99 9.49
CA ASP A 76 -13.79 12.21 10.47
C ASP A 76 -13.09 10.89 10.79
N GLN A 77 -13.12 10.50 12.06
CA GLN A 77 -12.62 9.21 12.49
C GLN A 77 -13.60 8.11 12.03
N ARG A 78 -13.21 7.37 10.99
CA ARG A 78 -14.00 6.23 10.52
C ARG A 78 -13.98 5.14 11.59
N GLN A 79 -15.14 4.77 12.10
CA GLN A 79 -15.29 3.71 13.10
C GLN A 79 -15.09 2.33 12.44
N GLY A 80 -14.39 1.44 13.14
CA GLY A 80 -14.16 0.06 12.72
C GLY A 80 -12.69 -0.32 12.64
N ARG A 81 -12.40 -1.62 12.67
CA ARG A 81 -11.01 -2.14 12.57
C ARG A 81 -10.41 -1.96 11.18
N GLN A 82 -11.26 -1.82 10.16
CA GLN A 82 -10.90 -1.71 8.76
C GLN A 82 -11.84 -0.75 8.03
N VAL A 83 -11.33 -0.11 6.99
CA VAL A 83 -12.01 0.92 6.21
C VAL A 83 -11.97 0.56 4.73
N TRP A 84 -13.11 0.68 4.05
CA TRP A 84 -13.16 0.57 2.59
C TRP A 84 -12.67 1.84 1.93
N LEU A 85 -11.79 1.69 0.95
CA LEU A 85 -11.29 2.76 0.10
C LEU A 85 -11.58 2.43 -1.36
N ASP A 86 -12.21 3.37 -2.06
CA ASP A 86 -12.42 3.29 -3.49
C ASP A 86 -11.11 3.62 -4.22
N LEU A 87 -10.65 2.70 -5.07
CA LEU A 87 -9.56 2.92 -6.00
C LEU A 87 -10.16 3.09 -7.40
N PRO A 88 -10.26 4.33 -7.93
CA PRO A 88 -10.88 4.63 -9.22
C PRO A 88 -10.21 3.95 -10.41
N ASP A 89 -10.98 3.77 -11.48
CA ASP A 89 -10.55 3.10 -12.71
C ASP A 89 -9.26 3.72 -13.28
N ALA A 90 -9.18 5.06 -13.34
CA ALA A 90 -8.00 5.78 -13.86
C ALA A 90 -6.71 5.53 -13.07
N GLN A 91 -6.80 5.12 -11.80
CA GLN A 91 -5.64 4.77 -10.98
C GLN A 91 -5.18 3.33 -11.19
N THR A 92 -5.98 2.50 -11.87
CA THR A 92 -5.75 1.06 -12.00
C THR A 92 -5.31 0.66 -13.40
N LYS A 93 -4.49 -0.38 -13.47
CA LYS A 93 -4.11 -0.97 -14.76
C LYS A 93 -5.33 -1.58 -15.44
N GLY A 94 -5.65 -1.08 -16.64
CA GLY A 94 -6.73 -1.61 -17.47
C GLY A 94 -8.12 -1.09 -17.12
N ASP A 95 -8.20 0.05 -16.40
CA ASP A 95 -9.44 0.78 -16.14
C ASP A 95 -10.49 -0.06 -15.38
N ARG A 96 -10.04 -0.68 -14.28
CA ARG A 96 -10.87 -1.54 -13.41
C ARG A 96 -10.70 -1.12 -11.96
N GLY A 97 -11.44 -0.11 -11.58
CA GLY A 97 -11.55 0.34 -10.22
C GLY A 97 -12.16 -0.72 -9.33
N ARG A 98 -11.84 -0.60 -8.06
CA ARG A 98 -12.20 -1.59 -7.04
C ARG A 98 -12.17 -0.95 -5.67
N GLN A 99 -12.84 -1.61 -4.74
CA GLN A 99 -12.67 -1.29 -3.33
C GLN A 99 -11.55 -2.13 -2.74
N ILE A 100 -10.70 -1.49 -1.94
CA ILE A 100 -9.70 -2.15 -1.11
C ILE A 100 -10.04 -1.95 0.36
N LEU A 101 -9.54 -2.85 1.19
CA LEU A 101 -9.73 -2.80 2.63
C LEU A 101 -8.44 -2.35 3.30
N ILE A 102 -8.50 -1.30 4.12
CA ILE A 102 -7.35 -0.72 4.79
C ILE A 102 -7.51 -0.88 6.31
N PRO A 103 -6.51 -1.45 7.02
CA PRO A 103 -6.54 -1.50 8.48
C PRO A 103 -6.54 -0.11 9.12
N ALA A 104 -7.37 0.12 10.14
CA ALA A 104 -7.44 1.39 10.85
C ALA A 104 -6.09 1.80 11.46
N ARG A 105 -5.33 0.83 11.99
CA ARG A 105 -3.96 1.05 12.51
C ARG A 105 -2.99 1.59 11.45
N LEU A 106 -3.15 1.18 10.18
CA LEU A 106 -2.32 1.71 9.10
C LEU A 106 -2.64 3.19 8.87
N LEU A 107 -3.92 3.59 8.96
CA LEU A 107 -4.34 4.99 8.82
C LEU A 107 -3.79 5.87 9.96
N GLU A 108 -3.70 5.33 11.17
CA GLU A 108 -3.06 6.01 12.32
C GLU A 108 -1.57 6.25 12.05
N GLN A 109 -0.85 5.25 11.53
CA GLN A 109 0.56 5.42 11.15
C GLN A 109 0.73 6.38 9.97
N VAL A 110 -0.19 6.40 9.00
CA VAL A 110 -0.22 7.40 7.93
C VAL A 110 -0.35 8.79 8.51
N ARG A 111 -1.23 9.01 9.49
CA ARG A 111 -1.38 10.29 10.17
C ARG A 111 -0.08 10.70 10.89
N ALA A 112 0.53 9.79 11.64
CA ALA A 112 1.82 10.05 12.29
C ALA A 112 2.94 10.40 11.29
N TYR A 113 3.01 9.71 10.15
CA TYR A 113 3.94 10.05 9.06
C TYR A 113 3.65 11.45 8.49
N VAL A 114 2.38 11.78 8.25
CA VAL A 114 1.96 13.07 7.70
C VAL A 114 2.34 14.22 8.63
N ASP A 115 2.10 14.06 9.92
CA ASP A 115 2.32 15.09 10.94
C ASP A 115 3.82 15.34 11.21
N VAL A 116 4.67 14.33 11.00
CA VAL A 116 6.09 14.42 11.35
C VAL A 116 7.00 14.45 10.11
N GLU A 117 7.18 13.33 9.43
CA GLU A 117 8.20 13.21 8.38
C GLU A 117 7.78 13.97 7.11
N ARG A 118 6.51 13.84 6.72
CA ARG A 118 5.98 14.52 5.54
C ARG A 118 5.92 16.03 5.74
N ALA A 119 5.50 16.51 6.91
CA ALA A 119 5.47 17.94 7.23
C ALA A 119 6.86 18.58 7.05
N HIS A 120 7.94 17.93 7.50
CA HIS A 120 9.31 18.39 7.25
C HIS A 120 9.68 18.37 5.76
N ALA A 121 9.26 17.37 5.01
CA ALA A 121 9.47 17.30 3.56
C ALA A 121 8.74 18.43 2.83
N VAL A 122 7.51 18.76 3.24
CA VAL A 122 6.72 19.89 2.71
C VAL A 122 7.40 21.23 3.02
N ALA A 123 7.88 21.45 4.24
CA ALA A 123 8.61 22.68 4.57
C ALA A 123 9.84 22.87 3.66
N LYS A 124 10.58 21.79 3.38
CA LYS A 124 11.70 21.78 2.43
C LYS A 124 11.27 22.01 0.98
N PHE A 125 10.11 21.49 0.57
CA PHE A 125 9.52 21.72 -0.74
C PHE A 125 9.26 23.21 -0.97
N GLN A 126 8.65 23.86 0.03
CA GLN A 126 8.32 25.28 0.03
C GLN A 126 9.56 26.17 0.00
N GLN A 127 10.52 25.93 0.89
CA GLN A 127 11.76 26.70 0.96
C GLN A 127 12.56 26.72 -0.34
N ARG A 128 12.42 25.68 -1.17
CA ARG A 128 13.16 25.52 -2.42
C ARG A 128 12.36 25.86 -3.66
N SER A 129 11.09 26.26 -3.52
CA SER A 129 10.16 26.40 -4.64
C SER A 129 10.16 25.17 -5.55
N ALA A 130 10.21 23.98 -4.95
CA ALA A 130 10.57 22.75 -5.67
C ALA A 130 9.54 22.35 -6.74
N TRP A 131 8.32 22.89 -6.69
CA TRP A 131 7.32 22.77 -7.76
C TRP A 131 7.83 23.26 -9.12
N GLN A 132 8.78 24.20 -9.16
CA GLN A 132 9.39 24.68 -10.42
C GLN A 132 10.16 23.58 -11.17
N SER A 133 10.56 22.51 -10.48
CA SER A 133 11.24 21.36 -11.08
C SER A 133 10.31 20.24 -11.52
N ILE A 134 9.01 20.36 -11.24
CA ILE A 134 8.00 19.40 -11.70
C ILE A 134 7.61 19.78 -13.12
N ASP A 135 7.67 18.83 -14.04
CA ASP A 135 7.18 19.05 -15.40
C ASP A 135 5.66 19.19 -15.39
N ARG A 136 5.15 20.26 -15.99
CA ARG A 136 3.72 20.59 -16.12
C ARG A 136 2.93 20.38 -14.81
N PRO A 137 3.25 21.13 -13.74
CA PRO A 137 2.54 21.02 -12.47
C PRO A 137 1.08 21.48 -12.64
N ILE A 138 0.17 20.82 -11.94
CA ILE A 138 -1.26 21.14 -11.94
C ILE A 138 -1.58 21.77 -10.60
N PHE A 139 -1.86 23.08 -10.61
CA PHE A 139 -2.13 23.82 -9.39
C PHE A 139 -3.61 23.79 -9.04
N VAL A 140 -3.92 23.40 -7.80
CA VAL A 140 -5.28 23.31 -7.28
C VAL A 140 -5.40 24.07 -5.97
N HIS A 141 -6.59 24.56 -5.66
CA HIS A 141 -6.86 25.04 -4.30
C HIS A 141 -6.73 23.90 -3.29
N ARG A 142 -6.17 24.22 -2.11
CA ARG A 142 -6.01 23.25 -1.01
C ARG A 142 -7.34 22.67 -0.55
N GLU A 143 -8.38 23.51 -0.51
CA GLU A 143 -9.73 23.07 -0.19
C GLU A 143 -10.31 22.25 -1.34
N ARG A 144 -10.79 21.06 -1.01
CA ARG A 144 -11.50 20.18 -1.95
C ARG A 144 -12.99 20.39 -1.80
N HIS A 145 -13.70 20.33 -2.93
CA HIS A 145 -15.14 20.30 -2.93
C HIS A 145 -15.62 18.92 -3.39
N ALA A 146 -16.15 18.14 -2.44
CA ALA A 146 -16.55 16.75 -2.67
C ALA A 146 -15.40 15.92 -3.29
N ALA A 147 -15.69 15.08 -4.29
CA ALA A 147 -14.71 14.25 -4.98
C ALA A 147 -13.97 14.99 -6.13
N ARG A 148 -13.86 16.33 -6.06
CA ARG A 148 -13.26 17.16 -7.12
C ARG A 148 -12.19 18.10 -6.58
N LEU A 149 -11.17 18.34 -7.40
CA LEU A 149 -10.13 19.35 -7.18
C LEU A 149 -10.45 20.59 -8.00
N ARG A 150 -10.40 21.76 -7.37
CA ARG A 150 -10.61 23.04 -8.05
C ARG A 150 -9.28 23.56 -8.58
N LEU A 151 -9.18 23.82 -9.88
CA LEU A 151 -7.97 24.36 -10.50
C LEU A 151 -7.82 25.85 -10.22
N LEU A 152 -6.58 26.36 -10.18
CA LEU A 152 -6.31 27.79 -10.00
C LEU A 152 -6.68 28.63 -11.23
N ASP A 153 -6.59 28.07 -12.44
CA ASP A 153 -6.96 28.73 -13.70
C ASP A 153 -8.46 28.66 -14.01
N GLY A 154 -9.24 28.04 -13.12
CA GLY A 154 -10.68 27.87 -13.22
C GLY A 154 -11.09 26.46 -13.64
N GLY A 155 -12.32 26.08 -13.26
CA GLY A 155 -12.83 24.73 -13.47
C GLY A 155 -12.42 23.75 -12.36
N ASP A 156 -12.73 22.48 -12.59
CA ASP A 156 -12.46 21.41 -11.65
C ASP A 156 -12.17 20.08 -12.34
N ILE A 157 -11.42 19.22 -11.66
CA ILE A 157 -11.09 17.87 -12.11
C ILE A 157 -11.63 16.87 -11.10
N ALA A 158 -12.36 15.87 -11.56
CA ALA A 158 -12.83 14.78 -10.72
C ALA A 158 -11.65 13.87 -10.33
N LEU A 159 -11.58 13.47 -9.05
CA LEU A 159 -10.47 12.69 -8.51
C LEU A 159 -10.33 11.31 -9.16
N ASP A 160 -11.43 10.77 -9.65
CA ASP A 160 -11.54 9.47 -10.34
C ASP A 160 -11.02 9.48 -11.77
N LEU A 161 -10.88 10.65 -12.39
CA LEU A 161 -10.31 10.83 -13.73
C LEU A 161 -8.80 11.03 -13.72
N LEU A 162 -8.19 11.24 -12.54
CA LEU A 162 -6.75 11.49 -12.43
C LEU A 162 -5.96 10.18 -12.43
N GLY A 163 -5.16 9.99 -13.47
CA GLY A 163 -4.23 8.87 -13.55
C GLY A 163 -3.00 9.03 -12.64
N PRO A 164 -2.23 7.96 -12.37
CA PRO A 164 -1.09 8.00 -11.44
C PRO A 164 -0.07 9.11 -11.71
N GLU A 165 0.23 9.36 -12.99
CA GLU A 165 1.17 10.42 -13.40
C GLU A 165 0.63 11.83 -13.12
N GLU A 166 -0.64 12.09 -13.43
CA GLU A 166 -1.29 13.38 -13.17
C GLU A 166 -1.38 13.67 -11.67
N ARG A 167 -1.68 12.63 -10.88
CA ARG A 167 -1.72 12.71 -9.41
C ARG A 167 -0.39 13.18 -8.84
N CYS A 168 0.73 12.66 -9.35
CA CYS A 168 2.06 13.12 -8.94
C CYS A 168 2.37 14.58 -9.31
N ARG A 169 1.61 15.20 -10.22
CA ARG A 169 1.76 16.60 -10.64
C ARG A 169 0.82 17.58 -9.93
N ILE A 170 -0.15 17.09 -9.15
CA ILE A 170 -1.08 17.95 -8.40
C ILE A 170 -0.35 18.64 -7.25
N ILE A 171 -0.35 19.98 -7.26
CA ILE A 171 0.19 20.84 -6.20
C ILE A 171 -0.96 21.65 -5.59
N ALA A 172 -1.16 21.48 -4.29
CA ALA A 172 -2.13 22.27 -3.53
C ALA A 172 -1.54 23.65 -3.22
N CYS A 173 -2.35 24.68 -3.44
CA CYS A 173 -2.04 26.07 -3.16
C CYS A 173 -2.94 26.62 -2.04
N ASP A 174 -2.43 27.57 -1.26
CA ASP A 174 -3.20 28.27 -0.23
C ASP A 174 -4.23 29.25 -0.83
N SER A 175 -4.91 29.99 0.05
CA SER A 175 -5.90 31.01 -0.32
C SER A 175 -5.30 32.09 -1.23
N ASP A 176 -4.02 32.38 -1.08
CA ASP A 176 -3.30 33.42 -1.84
C ASP A 176 -2.72 32.86 -3.14
N SER A 177 -3.12 31.65 -3.53
CA SER A 177 -2.67 30.92 -4.72
C SER A 177 -1.17 30.59 -4.72
N THR A 178 -0.53 30.59 -3.54
CA THR A 178 0.87 30.22 -3.39
C THR A 178 1.00 28.70 -3.32
N PRO A 179 1.88 28.08 -4.14
CA PRO A 179 2.12 26.64 -4.08
C PRO A 179 2.61 26.21 -2.68
N CYS A 180 1.87 25.31 -2.04
CA CYS A 180 2.16 24.87 -0.68
C CYS A 180 2.77 23.47 -0.65
N GLU A 181 2.11 22.48 -1.23
CA GLU A 181 2.53 21.08 -1.09
C GLU A 181 2.02 20.20 -2.24
N PRO A 182 2.74 19.13 -2.60
CA PRO A 182 2.17 18.11 -3.48
C PRO A 182 0.97 17.42 -2.81
N ALA A 183 -0.06 17.07 -3.58
CA ALA A 183 -1.22 16.34 -3.05
C ALA A 183 -0.92 14.86 -2.76
N VAL A 184 0.09 14.29 -3.42
CA VAL A 184 0.54 12.91 -3.21
C VAL A 184 1.05 12.71 -1.78
N LEU A 185 0.79 11.52 -1.24
CA LEU A 185 1.15 11.18 0.13
C LEU A 185 2.67 11.04 0.30
N TRP A 186 3.34 10.39 -0.66
CA TRP A 186 4.72 9.98 -0.52
C TRP A 186 5.70 11.00 -1.07
N LEU A 187 6.44 11.64 -0.17
CA LEU A 187 7.43 12.65 -0.53
C LEU A 187 8.85 12.15 -0.24
N SER A 188 9.77 12.52 -1.11
CA SER A 188 11.21 12.41 -0.89
C SER A 188 11.66 13.32 0.26
N GLU A 189 12.92 13.18 0.67
CA GLU A 189 13.49 13.97 1.76
C GLU A 189 13.48 15.49 1.48
N ILE A 190 13.40 15.88 0.21
CA ILE A 190 13.36 17.27 -0.24
C ILE A 190 11.94 17.71 -0.62
N GLY A 191 10.93 16.87 -0.40
CA GLY A 191 9.53 17.19 -0.65
C GLY A 191 9.01 16.90 -2.06
N MET A 192 9.85 16.35 -2.95
CA MET A 192 9.40 15.92 -4.28
C MET A 192 8.59 14.62 -4.21
N PRO A 193 7.52 14.45 -5.02
CA PRO A 193 6.83 13.18 -5.19
C PRO A 193 7.78 11.99 -5.43
N VAL A 194 7.61 10.90 -4.67
CA VAL A 194 8.38 9.67 -4.91
C VAL A 194 7.81 8.94 -6.14
N GLN A 195 8.63 8.79 -7.17
CA GLN A 195 8.23 8.09 -8.39
C GLN A 195 8.17 6.57 -8.18
N PRO A 196 7.30 5.83 -8.91
CA PRO A 196 7.16 4.38 -8.77
C PRO A 196 8.49 3.60 -8.82
N ASN A 197 9.33 3.89 -9.81
CA ASN A 197 10.65 3.25 -9.98
C ASN A 197 11.60 3.47 -8.79
N SER A 198 11.43 4.55 -8.02
CA SER A 198 12.28 4.87 -6.88
C SER A 198 12.03 3.89 -5.73
N TRP A 199 10.81 3.34 -5.62
CA TRP A 199 10.48 2.33 -4.63
C TRP A 199 11.22 1.02 -4.87
N GLU A 200 11.37 0.59 -6.12
CA GLU A 200 12.14 -0.61 -6.46
C GLU A 200 13.60 -0.46 -6.02
N VAL A 201 14.18 0.72 -6.23
CA VAL A 201 15.54 1.05 -5.77
C VAL A 201 15.61 1.06 -4.25
N ILE A 202 14.62 1.63 -3.56
CA ILE A 202 14.54 1.64 -2.09
C ILE A 202 14.50 0.19 -1.55
N PHE A 203 13.67 -0.67 -2.14
CA PHE A 203 13.54 -2.08 -1.77
C PHE A 203 14.81 -2.88 -2.04
N ALA A 204 15.47 -2.66 -3.18
CA ALA A 204 16.74 -3.29 -3.51
C ALA A 204 17.84 -2.89 -2.50
N ARG A 205 17.90 -1.61 -2.10
CA ARG A 205 18.83 -1.11 -1.07
C ARG A 205 18.52 -1.70 0.30
N ALA A 206 17.25 -1.77 0.68
CA ALA A 206 16.81 -2.39 1.93
C ALA A 206 17.16 -3.89 1.99
N SER A 207 16.95 -4.62 0.90
CA SER A 207 17.33 -6.02 0.77
C SER A 207 18.85 -6.20 0.87
N SER A 208 19.63 -5.35 0.19
CA SER A 208 21.09 -5.35 0.29
C SER A 208 21.59 -5.11 1.72
N ARG A 209 20.94 -4.20 2.45
CA ARG A 209 21.23 -3.95 3.86
C ARG A 209 20.96 -5.20 4.72
N CYS A 210 19.87 -5.92 4.51
CA CYS A 210 19.59 -7.16 5.22
C CYS A 210 20.68 -8.22 4.95
N ARG A 211 21.08 -8.39 3.69
CA ARG A 211 22.17 -9.29 3.30
C ARG A 211 23.51 -8.93 3.94
N SER A 212 23.78 -7.63 4.12
CA SER A 212 25.01 -7.19 4.81
C SER A 212 25.07 -7.60 6.28
N PHE A 213 23.93 -7.94 6.89
CA PHE A 213 23.83 -8.51 8.23
C PHE A 213 23.66 -10.04 8.23
N GLY A 214 23.84 -10.70 7.09
CA GLY A 214 23.76 -12.17 6.96
C GLY A 214 22.36 -12.72 6.75
N PHE A 215 21.35 -11.87 6.54
CA PHE A 215 20.00 -12.33 6.20
C PHE A 215 19.83 -12.38 4.68
N ASP A 216 19.67 -13.57 4.10
CA ASP A 216 19.46 -13.74 2.65
C ASP A 216 18.03 -13.35 2.23
N ILE A 217 17.74 -12.06 2.35
CA ILE A 217 16.43 -11.47 2.10
C ILE A 217 16.51 -10.64 0.82
N SER A 218 15.59 -10.92 -0.11
CA SER A 218 15.40 -10.15 -1.34
C SER A 218 13.91 -9.96 -1.58
N ILE A 219 13.42 -8.77 -1.25
CA ILE A 219 12.00 -8.41 -1.32
C ILE A 219 11.80 -7.27 -2.32
N SER A 220 10.80 -7.44 -3.17
CA SER A 220 10.29 -6.47 -4.14
C SER A 220 8.84 -6.08 -3.81
N PRO A 221 8.34 -4.93 -4.31
CA PRO A 221 6.95 -4.53 -4.17
C PRO A 221 5.97 -5.61 -4.67
N HIS A 222 6.32 -6.31 -5.76
CA HIS A 222 5.48 -7.35 -6.34
C HIS A 222 5.35 -8.58 -5.43
N GLN A 223 6.43 -8.99 -4.77
CA GLN A 223 6.40 -10.07 -3.80
C GLN A 223 5.53 -9.74 -2.58
N LEU A 224 5.49 -8.48 -2.11
CA LEU A 224 4.58 -8.07 -1.04
C LEU A 224 3.11 -8.17 -1.46
N ARG A 225 2.79 -7.81 -2.70
CA ARG A 225 1.44 -8.00 -3.25
C ARG A 225 1.04 -9.48 -3.33
N HIS A 226 1.95 -10.36 -3.74
CA HIS A 226 1.70 -11.80 -3.71
C HIS A 226 1.55 -12.33 -2.28
N THR A 227 2.34 -11.79 -1.35
CA THR A 227 2.25 -12.12 0.07
C THR A 227 0.85 -11.79 0.61
N PHE A 228 0.34 -10.59 0.34
CA PHE A 228 -1.05 -10.23 0.66
C PHE A 228 -2.05 -11.24 0.08
N ALA A 229 -1.92 -11.55 -1.20
CA ALA A 229 -2.87 -12.41 -1.91
C ALA A 229 -2.96 -13.82 -1.31
N VAL A 230 -1.81 -14.44 -1.03
CA VAL A 230 -1.74 -15.78 -0.43
C VAL A 230 -2.35 -15.77 0.98
N HIS A 231 -1.97 -14.81 1.83
CA HIS A 231 -2.49 -14.73 3.20
C HIS A 231 -4.00 -14.45 3.20
N MET A 232 -4.46 -13.49 2.40
CA MET A 232 -5.89 -13.16 2.30
C MET A 232 -6.71 -14.35 1.78
N LEU A 233 -6.22 -15.05 0.75
CA LEU A 233 -6.90 -16.22 0.22
C LEU A 233 -7.01 -17.32 1.28
N ALA A 234 -5.91 -17.59 2.00
CA ALA A 234 -5.89 -18.59 3.06
C ALA A 234 -6.88 -18.24 4.19
N MET A 235 -6.89 -16.99 4.66
CA MET A 235 -7.86 -16.51 5.65
C MET A 235 -9.31 -16.70 5.21
N LEU A 236 -9.63 -16.35 3.96
CA LEU A 236 -10.99 -16.47 3.43
C LEU A 236 -11.41 -17.93 3.31
N ILE A 237 -10.51 -18.83 2.90
CA ILE A 237 -10.76 -20.29 2.88
C ILE A 237 -11.04 -20.79 4.29
N GLN A 238 -10.23 -20.40 5.27
CA GLN A 238 -10.44 -20.83 6.66
C GLN A 238 -11.74 -20.33 7.27
N HIS A 239 -12.07 -19.06 7.06
CA HIS A 239 -13.34 -18.50 7.52
C HIS A 239 -14.51 -19.31 6.95
N ARG A 240 -14.42 -19.72 5.67
CA ARG A 240 -15.40 -20.60 5.04
C ARG A 240 -15.45 -22.00 5.65
N LEU A 241 -14.32 -22.61 5.94
CA LEU A 241 -14.27 -23.93 6.58
C LEU A 241 -14.88 -23.90 7.99
N ARG A 242 -14.64 -22.83 8.76
CA ARG A 242 -15.26 -22.62 10.08
C ARG A 242 -16.78 -22.41 9.95
N ASP A 243 -17.22 -21.59 9.00
CA ASP A 243 -18.65 -21.35 8.75
C ASP A 243 -19.38 -22.63 8.31
N ALA A 244 -18.75 -23.46 7.47
CA ALA A 244 -19.31 -24.72 6.99
C ALA A 244 -19.42 -25.80 8.09
N ALA A 245 -18.71 -25.65 9.21
CA ALA A 245 -18.82 -26.53 10.36
C ALA A 245 -20.05 -26.20 11.25
N LEU A 246 -20.74 -25.08 11.01
CA LEU A 246 -21.96 -24.70 11.73
C LEU A 246 -23.20 -25.43 11.15
N PRO A 247 -24.27 -25.67 11.95
CA PRO A 247 -25.46 -26.36 11.46
C PRO A 247 -26.13 -25.65 10.30
N ALA A 248 -26.52 -26.43 9.28
CA ALA A 248 -27.05 -25.87 8.05
C ALA A 248 -28.38 -25.13 8.25
N GLY A 249 -28.43 -23.88 7.82
CA GLY A 249 -29.60 -23.03 7.86
C GLY A 249 -30.17 -22.78 6.45
N PRO A 250 -31.35 -22.13 6.33
CA PRO A 250 -32.00 -21.87 5.04
C PRO A 250 -31.17 -21.06 4.02
N MET A 251 -30.08 -20.41 4.47
CA MET A 251 -29.22 -19.57 3.65
C MET A 251 -27.90 -20.24 3.18
N GLU A 252 -27.72 -21.55 3.43
CA GLU A 252 -26.50 -22.31 3.09
C GLU A 252 -26.06 -22.13 1.63
N GLY A 253 -26.99 -22.31 0.69
CA GLY A 253 -26.71 -22.25 -0.75
C GLY A 253 -26.33 -20.84 -1.22
N TYR A 254 -26.89 -19.80 -0.61
CA TYR A 254 -26.52 -18.41 -0.90
C TYR A 254 -25.12 -18.07 -0.35
N ARG A 255 -24.75 -18.59 0.82
CA ARG A 255 -23.41 -18.40 1.40
C ARG A 255 -22.30 -19.06 0.58
N GLN A 256 -22.58 -20.21 -0.04
CA GLN A 256 -21.63 -20.90 -0.92
C GLN A 256 -21.36 -20.10 -2.22
N VAL A 257 -22.38 -19.48 -2.81
CA VAL A 257 -22.26 -18.75 -4.09
C VAL A 257 -21.70 -17.33 -3.90
N LEU A 258 -22.12 -16.59 -2.87
CA LEU A 258 -21.65 -15.22 -2.61
C LEU A 258 -20.24 -15.15 -2.02
N GLY A 259 -19.65 -16.31 -1.73
CA GLY A 259 -18.55 -16.43 -0.79
C GLY A 259 -17.22 -16.93 -1.31
N ASP A 260 -17.09 -17.11 -2.63
CA ASP A 260 -15.89 -17.70 -3.25
C ASP A 260 -14.61 -16.90 -2.89
N PRO A 261 -13.70 -17.48 -2.09
CA PRO A 261 -12.45 -16.83 -1.67
C PRO A 261 -11.60 -16.35 -2.85
N LEU A 262 -11.55 -17.13 -3.94
CA LEU A 262 -10.76 -16.76 -5.12
C LEU A 262 -11.33 -15.54 -5.81
N GLN A 263 -12.64 -15.46 -5.99
CA GLN A 263 -13.27 -14.29 -6.58
C GLN A 263 -13.11 -13.05 -5.71
N GLN A 264 -13.16 -13.21 -4.38
CA GLN A 264 -12.93 -12.09 -3.48
C GLN A 264 -11.50 -11.55 -3.56
N VAL A 265 -10.48 -12.42 -3.58
CA VAL A 265 -9.08 -12.00 -3.80
C VAL A 265 -8.88 -11.43 -5.20
N GLN A 266 -9.50 -12.00 -6.23
CA GLN A 266 -9.48 -11.45 -7.59
C GLN A 266 -10.00 -10.01 -7.61
N ARG A 267 -11.13 -9.74 -6.93
CA ARG A 267 -11.69 -8.40 -6.80
C ARG A 267 -10.76 -7.46 -6.04
N LEU A 268 -10.25 -7.85 -4.87
CA LEU A 268 -9.33 -7.03 -4.06
C LEU A 268 -8.03 -6.69 -4.79
N LEU A 269 -7.52 -7.59 -5.63
CA LEU A 269 -6.32 -7.38 -6.41
C LEU A 269 -6.58 -6.69 -7.75
N GLY A 270 -7.82 -6.66 -8.25
CA GLY A 270 -8.14 -6.17 -9.60
C GLY A 270 -7.49 -7.05 -10.68
N HIS A 271 -7.62 -8.38 -10.56
CA HIS A 271 -7.13 -9.34 -11.55
C HIS A 271 -8.12 -9.48 -12.69
N ALA A 272 -7.62 -9.37 -13.93
CA ALA A 272 -8.49 -9.39 -15.10
C ALA A 272 -9.10 -10.76 -15.40
N SER A 273 -8.40 -11.82 -14.98
CA SER A 273 -8.79 -13.22 -15.13
C SER A 273 -8.60 -13.94 -13.81
N LEU A 274 -9.51 -14.87 -13.50
CA LEU A 274 -9.35 -15.80 -12.38
C LEU A 274 -8.10 -16.65 -12.50
N THR A 275 -7.63 -16.96 -13.72
CA THR A 275 -6.39 -17.72 -13.97
C THR A 275 -5.18 -17.08 -13.27
N THR A 276 -5.14 -15.75 -13.21
CA THR A 276 -4.08 -15.01 -12.50
C THR A 276 -4.19 -15.13 -10.98
N THR A 277 -5.35 -15.48 -10.44
CA THR A 277 -5.54 -15.72 -9.01
C THR A 277 -5.34 -17.19 -8.64
N TYR A 278 -5.63 -18.12 -9.56
CA TYR A 278 -5.43 -19.56 -9.37
C TYR A 278 -4.00 -19.93 -8.98
N ILE A 279 -3.00 -19.16 -9.43
CA ILE A 279 -1.59 -19.35 -9.07
C ILE A 279 -1.37 -19.40 -7.55
N TYR A 280 -2.21 -18.73 -6.74
CA TYR A 280 -2.08 -18.72 -5.29
C TYR A 280 -2.58 -20.00 -4.61
N LEU A 281 -3.46 -20.80 -5.23
CA LEU A 281 -3.91 -22.07 -4.66
C LEU A 281 -2.77 -23.09 -4.56
N ASP A 282 -1.92 -23.15 -5.60
CA ASP A 282 -0.75 -24.03 -5.62
C ASP A 282 0.20 -23.73 -4.44
N HIS A 283 0.25 -22.47 -3.99
CA HIS A 283 1.07 -22.03 -2.86
C HIS A 283 0.43 -22.25 -1.48
N ILE A 284 -0.90 -22.29 -1.39
CA ILE A 284 -1.58 -22.64 -0.13
C ILE A 284 -1.50 -24.14 0.12
N ALA A 285 -1.69 -24.95 -0.93
CA ALA A 285 -1.63 -26.41 -0.84
C ALA A 285 -0.25 -26.93 -0.35
N THR A 286 0.81 -26.15 -0.59
CA THR A 286 2.18 -26.48 -0.17
C THR A 286 2.50 -26.04 1.27
N ARG A 287 1.61 -25.32 1.96
CA ARG A 287 1.82 -24.79 3.32
C ARG A 287 0.56 -24.92 4.20
N ALA A 288 0.03 -26.14 4.28
CA ALA A 288 -1.21 -26.49 4.98
C ALA A 288 -1.30 -26.06 6.48
N ASP A 289 -0.21 -25.60 7.09
CA ASP A 289 -0.13 -25.28 8.53
C ASP A 289 -0.22 -23.78 8.88
N THR A 290 -0.26 -22.85 7.92
CA THR A 290 -0.07 -21.41 8.21
C THR A 290 -1.33 -20.55 8.37
N VAL A 291 -2.52 -21.14 8.44
CA VAL A 291 -3.73 -20.36 8.13
C VAL A 291 -4.38 -19.70 9.36
N ASP A 292 -4.29 -20.29 10.56
CA ASP A 292 -4.97 -19.78 11.77
C ASP A 292 -4.39 -18.45 12.33
N ALA A 293 -3.12 -18.15 12.04
CA ALA A 293 -2.40 -16.97 12.56
C ALA A 293 -2.38 -15.76 11.61
N ALA A 294 -2.74 -15.95 10.34
CA ALA A 294 -2.43 -15.00 9.26
C ALA A 294 -3.05 -13.59 9.43
N VAL A 295 -4.26 -13.47 10.01
CA VAL A 295 -4.91 -12.15 10.19
C VAL A 295 -4.24 -11.35 11.31
N GLU A 296 -4.06 -11.99 12.47
CA GLU A 296 -3.46 -11.35 13.63
C GLU A 296 -1.98 -11.11 13.42
N GLU A 297 -1.28 -11.96 12.68
CA GLU A 297 0.11 -11.71 12.32
C GLU A 297 0.24 -10.56 11.33
N LEU A 298 -0.59 -10.48 10.28
CA LEU A 298 -0.52 -9.42 9.27
C LEU A 298 -0.96 -8.07 9.84
N LEU A 299 -1.95 -8.05 10.73
CA LEU A 299 -2.34 -6.84 11.50
C LEU A 299 -1.40 -6.54 12.67
N GLY A 300 -0.77 -7.56 13.24
CA GLY A 300 0.25 -7.48 14.30
C GLY A 300 1.62 -7.07 13.78
N LEU A 301 1.82 -7.04 12.46
CA LEU A 301 2.91 -6.29 11.84
C LEU A 301 2.81 -4.81 12.20
N LEU A 302 1.61 -4.26 12.32
CA LEU A 302 1.43 -2.85 12.68
C LEU A 302 1.58 -2.70 14.21
N PRO A 303 2.47 -1.83 14.71
CA PRO A 303 2.70 -1.62 16.14
C PRO A 303 1.38 -1.35 16.86
N SER A 304 1.23 -1.95 18.04
CA SER A 304 0.13 -1.62 18.96
C SER A 304 0.55 -0.43 19.83
N GLU A 305 -0.42 0.29 20.42
CA GLU A 305 -0.29 1.56 21.18
C GLU A 305 0.80 1.60 22.28
N THR A 306 1.51 0.50 22.54
CA THR A 306 2.50 0.37 23.60
C THR A 306 3.95 0.61 23.16
N THR A 307 4.23 1.00 21.92
CA THR A 307 5.62 1.19 21.44
C THR A 307 5.80 2.41 20.53
N LEU A 308 5.28 3.56 20.98
CA LEU A 308 5.73 4.88 20.53
C LEU A 308 6.24 5.69 21.73
#